data_AF-A0A0F9XQ54-F1
#
_entry.id   AF-A0A0F9XQ54-F1
#
_cell.length_a   1.000
_cell.length_b   1.000
_cell.length_c   1.000
_cell.angle_alpha   90.00
_cell.angle_beta   90.00
_cell.angle_gamma   90.00
#
_symmetry.space_group_name_H-M   'P 1'
#
loop_
_entity.id
_entity.type
_entity.pdbx_description
1 polymer ?
#
loop_
_entity_poly.entity_id
_entity_poly.type
_entity_poly.pdbx_seq_one_letter_code
_entity_poly.pdbx_strand_id
1 'polypeptide(L)' 'MEHALFWESLVIFSAGALLVCVGFSRRDNTSGIVLLWMGAACMLALVFYLIPKLLHLT' A
#
# COMPACT_ATOMS: atom_id res chain seq x y z
N MET A 1 -20.91 -6.21 -3.53
CA MET A 1 -19.73 -6.49 -2.68
C MET A 1 -18.41 -6.14 -3.35
N GLU A 2 -18.33 -6.13 -4.69
CA GLU A 2 -17.10 -5.83 -5.45
C GLU A 2 -16.64 -4.36 -5.33
N HIS A 3 -17.58 -3.40 -5.28
CA HIS A 3 -17.24 -1.97 -5.15
C HIS A 3 -16.57 -1.62 -3.82
N ALA A 4 -16.91 -2.30 -2.72
CA ALA A 4 -16.31 -2.03 -1.42
C ALA A 4 -14.82 -2.44 -1.40
N LEU A 5 -14.51 -3.61 -1.95
CA LEU A 5 -13.13 -4.10 -2.09
C LEU A 5 -12.28 -3.20 -2.97
N PHE A 6 -12.88 -2.69 -4.06
CA PHE A 6 -12.22 -1.76 -4.95
C PHE A 6 -11.84 -0.46 -4.24
N TRP A 7 -12.77 0.13 -3.49
CA TRP A 7 -12.51 1.36 -2.74
C TRP A 7 -11.48 1.15 -1.61
N GLU A 8 -11.58 0.06 -0.86
CA GLU A 8 -10.58 -0.29 0.18
C GLU A 8 -9.18 -0.42 -0.43
N SER A 9 -9.06 -1.16 -1.53
CA SER A 9 -7.80 -1.35 -2.25
C SER A 9 -7.24 -0.03 -2.79
N LEU A 10 -8.11 0.83 -3.33
CA LEU A 10 -7.73 2.12 -3.88
C LEU A 10 -7.19 3.07 -2.80
N VAL A 11 -7.81 3.08 -1.61
CA VAL A 11 -7.35 3.89 -0.48
C VAL A 11 -5.99 3.40 0.04
N ILE A 12 -5.81 2.09 0.21
CA ILE A 12 -4.53 1.53 0.69
C ILE A 12 -3.43 1.76 -0.35
N PHE A 13 -3.74 1.58 -1.64
CA PHE A 13 -2.79 1.80 -2.73
C PHE A 13 -2.36 3.27 -2.81
N SER A 14 -3.31 4.20 -2.78
CA SER A 14 -3.02 5.64 -2.81
C SER A 14 -2.23 6.10 -1.58
N ALA A 15 -2.56 5.58 -0.38
CA ALA A 15 -1.78 5.83 0.83
C ALA A 15 -0.34 5.31 0.71
N GLY A 16 -0.16 4.06 0.22
CA GLY A 16 1.17 3.49 -0.03
C GLY A 16 1.97 4.29 -1.06
N ALA A 17 1.33 4.72 -2.14
CA ALA A 17 1.96 5.53 -3.19
C ALA A 17 2.42 6.89 -2.64
N LEU A 18 1.58 7.57 -1.84
CA LEU A 18 1.95 8.82 -1.18
C LEU A 18 3.13 8.63 -0.22
N LEU A 19 3.14 7.56 0.58
CA LEU A 19 4.26 7.24 1.47
C LEU A 19 5.56 7.02 0.69
N VAL A 20 5.51 6.34 -0.45
CA VAL A 20 6.66 6.15 -1.33
C VAL A 20 7.11 7.50 -1.93
N CYS A 21 6.20 8.30 -2.47
CA CYS A 21 6.53 9.61 -3.04
C CYS A 21 7.16 10.54 -2.00
N VAL A 22 6.56 10.65 -0.81
CA VAL A 22 7.07 11.47 0.29
C VAL A 22 8.40 10.92 0.81
N GLY A 23 8.54 9.60 0.93
CA GLY A 23 9.79 8.95 1.31
C GLY A 23 10.90 9.21 0.30
N PHE A 24 10.58 9.21 -0.99
CA PHE A 24 11.52 9.52 -2.07
C PHE A 24 11.96 10.99 -2.04
N SER A 25 11.04 11.93 -1.83
CA SER A 25 11.35 13.35 -1.65
C SER A 25 12.21 13.64 -0.41
N ARG A 26 12.17 12.77 0.61
CA ARG A 26 12.94 12.92 1.86
C ARG A 26 14.06 11.88 1.99
N ARG A 27 14.47 11.26 0.87
CA ARG A 27 15.43 10.13 0.84
C ARG A 27 16.75 10.41 1.55
N ASP A 28 17.22 11.65 1.55
CA ASP A 28 18.48 12.05 2.20
C ASP A 28 18.43 11.98 3.73
N ASN A 29 17.24 11.83 4.29
CA ASN A 29 17.02 11.72 5.73
C ASN A 29 16.60 10.28 6.10
N THR A 30 17.04 9.78 7.25
CA THR A 30 16.69 8.43 7.75
C THR A 30 15.17 8.22 7.77
N SER A 31 14.40 9.26 8.08
CA SER A 31 12.94 9.23 8.04
C SER A 31 12.37 8.96 6.64
N GLY A 32 13.01 9.43 5.57
CA GLY A 32 12.59 9.16 4.19
C GLY A 32 12.80 7.71 3.79
N ILE A 33 13.91 7.10 4.21
CA ILE A 33 14.16 5.66 4.03
C ILE A 33 13.09 4.85 4.77
N VAL A 34 12.76 5.21 6.02
CA VAL A 34 11.68 4.53 6.77
C VAL A 34 10.33 4.66 6.07
N LEU A 35 10.01 5.84 5.53
CA LEU A 35 8.78 6.08 4.76
C LEU A 35 8.71 5.23 3.49
N LEU A 36 9.82 5.07 2.77
CA LEU A 36 9.92 4.20 1.60
C LEU A 36 9.64 2.73 1.97
N TRP A 37 10.26 2.24 3.05
CA TRP A 37 10.01 0.90 3.56
C TRP A 37 8.56 0.72 4.03
N MET A 38 7.98 1.72 4.69
CA MET A 38 6.58 1.67 5.13
C MET A 38 5.61 1.65 3.93
N GLY A 39 5.87 2.46 2.90
CA GLY A 39 5.09 2.47 1.66
C GLY A 39 5.19 1.13 0.90
N ALA A 40 6.38 0.54 0.82
CA ALA A 40 6.58 -0.79 0.24
C ALA A 40 5.85 -1.88 1.03
N ALA A 41 5.94 -1.86 2.37
CA ALA A 41 5.21 -2.80 3.23
C ALA A 41 3.69 -2.65 3.08
N CYS A 42 3.19 -1.41 2.92
CA CYS A 42 1.78 -1.13 2.68
C CYS A 42 1.29 -1.74 1.36
N MET A 43 2.06 -1.59 0.28
CA MET A 43 1.78 -2.23 -1.01
C MET A 43 1.80 -3.77 -0.90
N LEU A 44 2.76 -4.32 -0.15
CA LEU A 44 2.87 -5.76 0.09
C LEU A 44 1.66 -6.30 0.87
N ALA A 45 1.24 -5.59 1.92
CA ALA A 45 0.06 -5.93 2.72
C ALA A 45 -1.21 -5.95 1.87
N LEU A 46 -1.31 -5.05 0.88
CA LEU A 46 -2.41 -5.03 -0.08
C LEU A 46 -2.47 -6.32 -0.90
N VAL A 47 -1.32 -6.84 -1.35
CA VAL A 47 -1.23 -8.13 -2.06
C VAL A 47 -1.69 -9.28 -1.16
N PHE A 48 -1.22 -9.32 0.09
CA PHE A 48 -1.63 -10.33 1.06
C PHE A 48 -3.09 -10.21 1.51
N TYR A 49 -3.70 -9.03 1.40
CA TYR A 49 -5.12 -8.85 1.68
C TYR A 49 -5.99 -9.26 0.49
N LEU A 50 -5.56 -8.89 -0.72
CA LEU A 50 -6.32 -9.09 -1.94
C LEU A 50 -6.34 -10.57 -2.36
N ILE A 51 -5.21 -11.28 -2.28
CA ILE A 51 -5.09 -12.69 -2.72
C ILE A 51 -6.04 -13.64 -1.97
N PRO A 52 -5.99 -13.76 -0.62
CA PRO A 52 -6.87 -14.67 0.10
C PRO A 52 -8.34 -14.27 -0.02
N LYS A 53 -8.63 -12.98 -0.14
CA LYS A 53 -10.00 -12.48 -0.31
C LYS A 53 -10.56 -12.79 -1.70
N LEU A 54 -9.75 -12.74 -2.75
CA LEU A 54 -10.10 -13.25 -4.08
C LEU A 54 -10.26 -14.78 -4.08
N LEU A 55 -9.37 -15.50 -3.39
CA LEU A 55 -9.40 -16.95 -3.31
C LEU A 55 -10.62 -17.49 -2.56
N HIS A 56 -11.05 -16.83 -1.48
CA HIS A 56 -12.27 -17.17 -0.73
C HIS A 56 -13.58 -16.86 -1.48
N LEU A 57 -13.51 -16.11 -2.57
CA LEU A 57 -14.65 -15.73 -3.42
C LEU A 57 -14.82 -16.64 -4.65
N THR A 58 -13.93 -17.63 -4.84
CA THR A 58 -13.95 -18.63 -5.93
C THR A 58 -14.40 -19.98 -5.40
#